data_AF-A0A6A4ZIB1-F1
#
_entry.id   AF-A0A6A4ZIB1-F1
#
_cell.length_a   1.000
_cell.length_b   1.000
_cell.length_c   1.000
_cell.angle_alpha   90.00
_cell.angle_beta   90.00
_cell.angle_gamma   90.00
#
_symmetry.space_group_name_H-M   'P 1'
#
loop_
_entity.id
_entity.type
_entity.pdbx_description
1 polymer ?
#
loop_
_entity_poly.entity_id
_entity_poly.type
_entity_poly.pdbx_seq_one_letter_code
_entity_poly.pdbx_strand_id
1 'polypeptide(L)'
;MGDDGGGSHSGQVDSKLRRRAYMRNMMKIYRDEFKLEMAYLCEREKQLEENLRGILHERRQASMGSVTAPSVWSLPWKDIAAALKDGRDASIVERDTLKQKTTEYHRILRDMEAWVAHHQSIPSSLNACVSTWRDMTLLEHPPSRDLGKAWITRQMYHNSNRMFHQYQFPSTTSSHDLYDVEVVTCPDTGALEYVHRRQFDIALPASFLLQMYRDIIGHLLVQENYTPVLSESNGRTTMHSTPLHVPDHIERLHVVTATFQDHPSRHVFVAQQVHRDPQYTSHLHNQRNRSLW
;
A
#
# COMPACT_ATOMS: atom_id res chain seq x y z
N MET A 1 -0.99 114.04 -28.38
CA MET A 1 -1.12 112.60 -28.07
C MET A 1 -0.14 111.87 -28.95
N GLY A 2 1.05 111.58 -28.42
CA GLY A 2 2.15 111.03 -29.20
C GLY A 2 2.98 110.10 -28.33
N ASP A 3 2.73 108.82 -28.57
CA ASP A 3 3.70 107.73 -28.50
C ASP A 3 4.33 107.40 -27.15
N ASP A 4 3.52 106.76 -26.30
CA ASP A 4 4.00 105.98 -25.15
C ASP A 4 3.48 104.55 -25.35
N GLY A 5 4.29 103.68 -25.96
CA GLY A 5 3.85 102.30 -26.27
C GLY A 5 4.81 101.39 -27.05
N GLY A 6 5.90 101.92 -27.64
CA GLY A 6 6.77 101.13 -28.54
C GLY A 6 7.81 100.20 -27.88
N GLY A 7 8.11 100.37 -26.59
CA GLY A 7 9.23 99.68 -25.93
C GLY A 7 8.94 98.24 -25.47
N SER A 8 7.72 97.95 -25.01
CA SER A 8 7.38 96.62 -24.44
C SER A 8 7.03 95.57 -25.50
N HIS A 9 6.58 96.00 -26.68
CA HIS A 9 6.15 95.10 -27.76
C HIS A 9 7.33 94.49 -28.54
N SER A 10 8.43 95.24 -28.72
CA SER A 10 9.63 94.79 -29.43
C SER A 10 10.43 93.74 -28.64
N GLY A 11 10.59 93.92 -27.33
CA GLY A 11 11.24 92.94 -26.45
C GLY A 11 10.48 91.60 -26.32
N GLN A 12 9.13 91.65 -26.36
CA GLN A 12 8.32 90.43 -26.40
C GLN A 12 8.42 89.68 -27.74
N VAL A 13 8.56 90.41 -28.86
CA VAL A 13 8.74 89.81 -30.19
C VAL A 13 10.11 89.13 -30.30
N ASP A 14 11.17 89.77 -29.79
CA ASP A 14 12.53 89.19 -29.80
C ASP A 14 12.64 87.95 -28.89
N SER A 15 12.00 87.98 -27.72
CA SER A 15 11.90 86.82 -26.82
C SER A 15 11.14 85.64 -27.46
N LYS A 16 10.04 85.91 -28.18
CA LYS A 16 9.30 84.88 -28.94
C LYS A 16 10.13 84.31 -30.09
N LEU A 17 10.91 85.12 -30.80
CA LEU A 17 11.80 84.68 -31.87
C LEU A 17 12.92 83.78 -31.34
N ARG A 18 13.56 84.16 -30.23
CA ARG A 18 14.57 83.33 -29.54
C ARG A 18 13.99 82.00 -29.06
N ARG A 19 12.78 82.00 -28.48
CA ARG A 19 12.10 80.77 -28.08
C ARG A 19 11.80 79.87 -29.27
N ARG A 20 11.37 80.40 -30.42
CA ARG A 20 11.16 79.60 -31.65
C ARG A 20 12.47 79.07 -32.24
N ALA A 21 13.56 79.82 -32.16
CA ALA A 21 14.87 79.35 -32.59
C ALA A 21 15.38 78.21 -31.68
N TYR A 22 15.24 78.38 -30.36
CA TYR A 22 15.55 77.35 -29.37
C TYR A 22 14.71 76.08 -29.59
N MET A 23 13.39 76.21 -29.72
CA MET A 23 12.50 75.06 -29.95
C MET A 23 12.81 74.34 -31.25
N ARG A 24 13.15 75.07 -32.33
CA ARG A 24 13.60 74.45 -33.59
C ARG A 24 14.90 73.68 -33.43
N ASN A 25 15.87 74.24 -32.70
CA ASN A 25 17.15 73.56 -32.44
C ASN A 25 16.94 72.31 -31.58
N MET A 26 16.13 72.40 -30.52
CA MET A 26 15.77 71.25 -29.69
C MET A 26 15.02 70.17 -30.49
N MET A 27 14.05 70.53 -31.34
CA MET A 27 13.39 69.55 -32.23
C MET A 27 14.36 68.89 -33.20
N LYS A 28 15.41 69.60 -33.65
CA LYS A 28 16.45 69.03 -34.50
C LYS A 28 17.29 68.01 -33.71
N ILE A 29 17.75 68.37 -32.51
CA ILE A 29 18.51 67.49 -31.62
C ILE A 29 17.73 66.19 -31.34
N TYR A 30 16.46 66.29 -30.94
CA TYR A 30 15.64 65.10 -30.69
C TYR A 30 15.44 64.22 -31.94
N ARG A 31 15.32 64.82 -33.13
CA ARG A 31 15.21 64.05 -34.38
C ARG A 31 16.52 63.36 -34.73
N ASP A 32 17.65 63.98 -34.44
CA ASP A 32 18.97 63.41 -34.71
C ASP A 32 19.31 62.30 -33.71
N GLU A 33 19.00 62.49 -32.42
CA GLU A 33 19.08 61.45 -31.39
C GLU A 33 18.20 60.24 -31.72
N PHE A 34 16.94 60.47 -32.10
CA PHE A 34 16.03 59.40 -32.50
C PHE A 34 16.55 58.62 -33.72
N LYS A 35 17.12 59.32 -34.72
CA LYS A 35 17.73 58.66 -35.88
C LYS A 35 18.94 57.80 -35.49
N LEU A 36 19.77 58.29 -34.57
CA LEU A 36 20.93 57.53 -34.07
C LEU A 36 20.49 56.30 -33.29
N GLU A 37 19.47 56.42 -32.44
CA GLU A 37 18.91 55.30 -31.69
C GLU A 37 18.30 54.24 -32.62
N MET A 38 17.53 54.66 -33.63
CA MET A 38 17.00 53.75 -34.65
C MET A 38 18.10 53.05 -35.43
N ALA A 39 19.15 53.78 -35.84
CA ALA A 39 20.28 53.17 -36.52
C ALA A 39 21.01 52.14 -35.64
N TYR A 40 21.20 52.46 -34.35
CA TYR A 40 21.79 51.54 -33.38
C TYR A 40 20.94 50.28 -33.18
N LEU A 41 19.63 50.41 -33.03
CA LEU A 41 18.73 49.27 -32.84
C LEU A 41 18.69 48.38 -34.08
N CYS A 42 18.62 48.94 -35.29
CA CYS A 42 18.66 48.16 -36.52
C CYS A 42 19.99 47.43 -36.70
N GLU A 43 21.11 48.06 -36.35
CA GLU A 43 22.42 47.41 -36.39
C GLU A 43 22.50 46.29 -35.36
N ARG A 44 21.97 46.52 -34.14
CA ARG A 44 21.95 45.52 -33.08
C ARG A 44 21.07 44.32 -33.43
N GLU A 45 19.92 44.56 -34.06
CA GLU A 45 19.03 43.52 -34.56
C GLU A 45 19.74 42.66 -35.61
N LYS A 46 20.39 43.28 -36.60
CA LYS A 46 21.18 42.55 -37.61
C LYS A 46 22.28 41.69 -36.99
N GLN A 47 23.04 42.24 -36.04
CA GLN A 47 24.08 41.49 -35.33
C GLN A 47 23.51 40.30 -34.57
N LEU A 48 22.37 40.46 -33.91
CA LEU A 48 21.71 39.37 -33.20
C LEU A 48 21.19 38.29 -34.16
N GLU A 49 20.64 38.69 -35.31
CA GLU A 49 20.21 37.76 -36.34
C GLU A 49 21.39 36.99 -36.95
N GLU A 50 22.52 37.65 -37.23
CA GLU A 50 23.73 36.99 -37.72
C GLU A 50 24.31 36.02 -36.70
N ASN A 51 24.36 36.41 -35.43
CA ASN A 51 24.80 35.52 -34.34
C ASN A 51 23.90 34.28 -34.23
N LEU A 52 22.57 34.45 -34.32
CA LEU A 52 21.63 33.33 -34.31
C LEU A 52 21.81 32.42 -35.54
N ARG A 53 21.99 33.01 -36.73
CA ARG A 53 22.27 32.25 -37.96
C ARG A 53 23.58 31.46 -37.85
N GLY A 54 24.62 32.07 -37.27
CA GLY A 54 25.90 31.40 -36.98
C GLY A 54 25.73 30.20 -36.06
N ILE A 55 25.09 30.39 -34.90
CA ILE A 55 24.83 29.31 -33.93
C ILE A 55 24.00 28.18 -34.56
N LEU A 56 22.97 28.51 -35.34
CA LEU A 56 22.13 27.51 -36.01
C LEU A 56 22.86 26.78 -37.13
N HIS A 57 23.75 27.46 -37.85
CA HIS A 57 24.53 26.89 -38.93
C HIS A 57 25.64 25.97 -38.39
N GLU A 58 26.37 26.38 -37.35
CA GLU A 58 27.32 25.54 -36.64
C GLU A 58 26.65 24.27 -36.09
N ARG A 59 25.46 24.42 -35.51
CA ARG A 59 24.66 23.29 -35.03
C ARG A 59 24.23 22.33 -36.15
N ARG A 60 23.90 22.87 -37.33
CA ARG A 60 23.52 22.08 -38.51
C ARG A 60 24.73 21.39 -39.14
N GLN A 61 25.88 22.04 -39.20
CA GLN A 61 27.12 21.46 -39.72
C GLN A 61 27.69 20.39 -38.79
N ALA A 62 27.63 20.61 -37.47
CA ALA A 62 27.98 19.59 -36.47
C ALA A 62 27.07 18.34 -36.55
N SER A 63 25.82 18.51 -36.97
CA SER A 63 24.87 17.42 -37.24
C SER A 63 25.18 16.67 -38.56
N MET A 64 25.66 17.37 -39.59
CA MET A 64 25.96 16.80 -40.92
C MET A 64 27.35 16.14 -41.03
N GLY A 65 28.33 16.52 -40.20
CA GLY A 65 29.69 15.97 -40.21
C GLY A 65 29.88 14.71 -39.35
N SER A 66 28.86 14.31 -38.58
CA SER A 66 28.93 13.20 -37.63
C SER A 66 27.78 12.22 -37.91
N VAL A 67 28.02 11.27 -38.81
CA VAL A 67 27.12 10.13 -39.06
C VAL A 67 27.07 9.17 -37.83
N THR A 68 27.80 9.45 -36.75
CA THR A 68 27.96 8.52 -35.61
C THR A 68 27.85 9.12 -34.21
N ALA A 69 27.64 10.43 -34.05
CA ALA A 69 27.39 10.98 -32.70
C ALA A 69 26.48 12.21 -32.75
N PRO A 70 25.24 12.15 -32.23
CA PRO A 70 24.47 13.35 -31.92
C PRO A 70 25.28 14.15 -30.89
N SER A 71 25.22 15.49 -30.92
CA SER A 71 25.96 16.32 -29.96
C SER A 71 25.65 15.87 -28.53
N VAL A 72 26.62 15.18 -27.92
CA VAL A 72 26.50 14.45 -26.64
C VAL A 72 26.18 15.37 -25.45
N TRP A 73 26.17 16.70 -25.65
CA TRP A 73 26.28 17.68 -24.56
C TRP A 73 25.05 18.59 -24.36
N SER A 74 23.99 18.48 -25.17
CA SER A 74 22.75 19.20 -24.86
C SER A 74 21.53 18.53 -25.48
N LEU A 75 20.75 17.84 -24.66
CA LEU A 75 19.41 17.39 -25.02
C LEU A 75 18.54 18.61 -25.38
N PRO A 76 17.62 18.50 -26.36
CA PRO A 76 16.64 19.55 -26.61
C PRO A 76 15.87 19.89 -25.33
N TRP A 77 15.69 21.18 -25.05
CA TRP A 77 14.95 21.63 -23.86
C TRP A 77 13.53 21.05 -23.78
N LYS A 78 12.91 20.78 -24.93
CA LYS A 78 11.62 20.08 -25.00
C LYS A 78 11.69 18.68 -24.38
N ASP A 79 12.76 17.94 -24.66
CA ASP A 79 12.95 16.58 -24.17
C ASP A 79 13.36 16.58 -22.70
N ILE A 80 14.17 17.56 -22.27
CA ILE A 80 14.49 17.78 -20.85
C ILE A 80 13.22 18.13 -20.06
N ALA A 81 12.39 19.04 -20.56
CA ALA A 81 11.14 19.43 -19.91
C ALA A 81 10.15 18.26 -19.85
N ALA A 82 10.06 17.45 -20.91
CA ALA A 82 9.27 16.23 -20.92
C ALA A 82 9.76 15.22 -19.86
N ALA A 83 11.06 14.91 -19.84
CA ALA A 83 11.64 13.98 -18.87
C ALA A 83 11.47 14.46 -17.41
N LEU A 84 11.62 15.77 -17.16
CA LEU A 84 11.37 16.36 -15.84
C LEU A 84 9.89 16.28 -15.44
N LYS A 85 8.98 16.46 -16.39
CA LYS A 85 7.55 16.31 -16.16
C LYS A 85 7.21 14.86 -15.84
N ASP A 86 7.71 13.91 -16.63
CA ASP A 86 7.47 12.48 -16.41
C ASP A 86 8.04 12.04 -15.05
N GLY A 87 9.25 12.50 -14.69
CA GLY A 87 9.86 12.27 -13.38
C GLY A 87 9.06 12.87 -12.23
N ARG A 88 8.51 14.08 -12.41
CA ARG A 88 7.60 14.71 -11.44
C ARG A 88 6.33 13.90 -11.28
N ASP A 89 5.68 13.52 -12.38
CA ASP A 89 4.41 12.80 -12.36
C ASP A 89 4.59 11.41 -11.71
N ALA A 90 5.68 10.71 -12.05
CA ALA A 90 6.08 9.47 -11.37
C ALA A 90 6.30 9.68 -9.86
N SER A 91 7.00 10.75 -9.47
CA SER A 91 7.25 11.07 -8.05
C SER A 91 5.96 11.44 -7.31
N ILE A 92 5.00 12.08 -7.97
CA ILE A 92 3.68 12.41 -7.40
C ILE A 92 2.90 11.12 -7.13
N VAL A 93 2.85 10.21 -8.11
CA VAL A 93 2.22 8.90 -7.96
C VAL A 93 2.87 8.12 -6.83
N GLU A 94 4.21 8.05 -6.79
CA GLU A 94 4.94 7.38 -5.72
C GLU A 94 4.60 7.99 -4.36
N ARG A 95 4.66 9.31 -4.22
CA ARG A 95 4.31 10.02 -2.99
C ARG A 95 2.88 9.71 -2.54
N ASP A 96 1.90 9.68 -3.45
CA ASP A 96 0.51 9.40 -3.11
C ASP A 96 0.31 7.94 -2.69
N THR A 97 0.97 7.00 -3.37
CA THR A 97 0.95 5.58 -2.94
C THR A 97 1.63 5.38 -1.57
N LEU A 98 2.74 6.07 -1.30
CA LEU A 98 3.42 6.03 0.00
C LEU A 98 2.56 6.63 1.12
N LYS A 99 1.86 7.74 0.84
CA LYS A 99 0.90 8.31 1.79
C LYS A 99 -0.23 7.33 2.10
N GLN A 100 -0.79 6.68 1.08
CA GLN A 100 -1.83 5.67 1.27
C GLN A 100 -1.34 4.51 2.13
N LYS A 101 -0.16 3.94 1.82
CA LYS A 101 0.46 2.89 2.63
C LYS A 101 0.70 3.34 4.07
N THR A 102 1.17 4.57 4.26
CA THR A 102 1.39 5.14 5.60
C THR A 102 0.09 5.23 6.38
N THR A 103 -1.00 5.69 5.76
CA THR A 103 -2.31 5.74 6.41
C THR A 103 -2.86 4.36 6.75
N GLU A 104 -2.63 3.37 5.88
CA GLU A 104 -3.02 1.98 6.12
C GLU A 104 -2.22 1.36 7.28
N TYR A 105 -0.90 1.55 7.32
CA TYR A 105 -0.08 1.07 8.42
C TYR A 105 -0.42 1.72 9.75
N HIS A 106 -0.73 3.02 9.77
CA HIS A 106 -1.20 3.69 11.00
C HIS A 106 -2.52 3.09 11.49
N ARG A 107 -3.42 2.69 10.58
CA ARG A 107 -4.66 2.00 10.96
C ARG A 107 -4.38 0.64 11.56
N ILE A 108 -3.51 -0.16 10.93
CA ILE A 108 -3.09 -1.46 11.46
C ILE A 108 -2.46 -1.30 12.84
N LEU A 109 -1.58 -0.32 13.03
CA LEU A 109 -0.95 -0.05 14.33
C LEU A 109 -1.98 0.29 15.39
N ARG A 110 -2.96 1.15 15.10
CA ARG A 110 -4.05 1.46 16.04
C ARG A 110 -4.88 0.23 16.38
N ASP A 111 -5.22 -0.58 15.38
CA ASP A 111 -5.97 -1.82 15.61
C ASP A 111 -5.17 -2.77 16.52
N MET A 112 -3.85 -2.89 16.30
CA MET A 112 -2.95 -3.69 17.14
C MET A 112 -2.80 -3.12 18.55
N GLU A 113 -2.64 -1.80 18.70
CA GLU A 113 -2.56 -1.12 19.99
C GLU A 113 -3.84 -1.33 20.80
N ALA A 114 -5.00 -1.15 20.16
CA ALA A 114 -6.30 -1.41 20.78
C ALA A 114 -6.44 -2.87 21.19
N TRP A 115 -6.04 -3.80 20.31
CA TRP A 115 -6.03 -5.23 20.60
C TRP A 115 -5.12 -5.55 21.79
N VAL A 116 -3.88 -5.07 21.82
CA VAL A 116 -2.95 -5.28 22.95
C VAL A 116 -3.52 -4.67 24.23
N ALA A 117 -4.01 -3.43 24.18
CA ALA A 117 -4.57 -2.70 25.33
C ALA A 117 -5.78 -3.42 25.94
N HIS A 118 -6.68 -3.92 25.08
CA HIS A 118 -7.84 -4.72 25.51
C HIS A 118 -7.43 -6.07 26.14
N HIS A 119 -6.16 -6.45 26.00
CA HIS A 119 -5.62 -7.73 26.38
C HIS A 119 -4.38 -7.62 27.29
N GLN A 120 -4.25 -6.55 28.10
CA GLN A 120 -3.10 -6.33 29.00
C GLN A 120 -3.10 -7.15 30.30
N SER A 121 -4.14 -7.95 30.60
CA SER A 121 -3.99 -9.01 31.61
C SER A 121 -3.18 -10.15 31.00
N ILE A 122 -1.84 -10.00 31.06
CA ILE A 122 -0.92 -11.11 30.87
C ILE A 122 -1.17 -12.03 32.07
N PRO A 123 -1.73 -13.23 31.89
CA PRO A 123 -1.90 -14.14 33.01
C PRO A 123 -0.53 -14.42 33.62
N SER A 124 -0.45 -14.41 34.96
CA SER A 124 0.80 -14.58 35.72
C SER A 124 1.54 -15.89 35.39
N SER A 125 0.88 -16.83 34.74
CA SER A 125 1.48 -17.95 34.02
C SER A 125 0.76 -18.15 32.69
N LEU A 126 1.52 -18.39 31.62
CA LEU A 126 0.97 -18.86 30.35
C LEU A 126 0.53 -20.32 30.52
N ASN A 127 -0.74 -20.55 30.86
CA ASN A 127 -1.31 -21.88 30.70
C ASN A 127 -1.68 -22.07 29.23
N ALA A 128 -0.79 -22.69 28.48
CA ALA A 128 -0.99 -22.91 27.07
C ALA A 128 -1.92 -24.10 26.76
N CYS A 129 -2.62 -24.63 27.76
CA CYS A 129 -3.83 -25.46 27.63
C CYS A 129 -5.12 -24.63 27.73
N VAL A 130 -5.04 -23.36 28.15
CA VAL A 130 -6.19 -22.45 28.17
C VAL A 130 -6.18 -21.67 26.86
N SER A 131 -7.10 -22.02 25.96
CA SER A 131 -7.36 -21.21 24.77
C SER A 131 -7.73 -19.80 25.22
N THR A 132 -6.89 -18.81 24.91
CA THR A 132 -7.18 -17.43 25.26
C THR A 132 -8.01 -16.80 24.16
N TRP A 133 -8.84 -15.82 24.50
CA TRP A 133 -9.63 -15.06 23.50
C TRP A 133 -8.77 -14.42 22.40
N ARG A 134 -7.45 -14.31 22.59
CA ARG A 134 -6.46 -13.83 21.61
C ARG A 134 -6.31 -14.76 20.42
N ASP A 135 -6.72 -16.02 20.54
CA ASP A 135 -6.52 -17.09 19.56
C ASP A 135 -7.71 -17.25 18.59
N MET A 136 -8.81 -16.51 18.81
CA MET A 136 -10.11 -16.79 18.17
C MET A 136 -10.90 -15.52 17.78
N THR A 137 -10.26 -14.35 17.72
CA THR A 137 -10.92 -13.09 17.33
C THR A 137 -10.24 -12.46 16.12
N LEU A 138 -11.05 -11.91 15.22
CA LEU A 138 -10.58 -11.18 14.03
C LEU A 138 -10.97 -9.70 14.09
N LEU A 139 -10.18 -8.88 13.41
CA LEU A 139 -10.40 -7.44 13.28
C LEU A 139 -11.25 -7.14 12.05
N GLU A 140 -11.96 -6.02 12.06
CA GLU A 140 -12.87 -5.63 10.96
C GLU A 140 -12.11 -5.16 9.71
N HIS A 141 -11.00 -4.44 9.89
CA HIS A 141 -10.21 -3.88 8.81
C HIS A 141 -9.52 -5.01 8.00
N PRO A 142 -9.67 -5.07 6.65
CA PRO A 142 -9.22 -6.25 5.87
C PRO A 142 -7.73 -6.61 6.01
N PRO A 143 -6.78 -5.66 5.95
CA PRO A 143 -5.36 -5.94 6.22
C PRO A 143 -5.09 -6.47 7.64
N SER A 144 -5.76 -5.87 8.64
CA SER A 144 -5.63 -6.29 10.04
C SER A 144 -6.24 -7.67 10.27
N ARG A 145 -7.34 -7.97 9.55
CA ARG A 145 -8.01 -9.27 9.51
C ARG A 145 -7.10 -10.35 8.96
N ASP A 146 -6.43 -10.10 7.83
CA ASP A 146 -5.48 -11.03 7.23
C ASP A 146 -4.28 -11.31 8.15
N LEU A 147 -3.79 -10.28 8.84
CA LEU A 147 -2.77 -10.45 9.87
C LEU A 147 -3.27 -11.30 11.04
N GLY A 148 -4.53 -11.12 11.47
CA GLY A 148 -5.16 -11.96 12.49
C GLY A 148 -5.26 -13.44 12.08
N LYS A 149 -5.74 -13.71 10.85
CA LYS A 149 -5.79 -15.07 10.28
C LYS A 149 -4.39 -15.71 10.25
N ALA A 150 -3.39 -14.95 9.82
CA ALA A 150 -2.01 -15.41 9.74
C ALA A 150 -1.38 -15.64 11.13
N TRP A 151 -1.71 -14.79 12.11
CA TRP A 151 -1.25 -14.93 13.49
C TRP A 151 -1.76 -16.22 14.13
N ILE A 152 -3.08 -16.43 14.10
CA ILE A 152 -3.74 -17.62 14.65
C ILE A 152 -3.12 -18.89 14.08
N THR A 153 -3.03 -18.97 12.75
CA THR A 153 -2.52 -20.16 12.07
C THR A 153 -1.01 -20.38 12.29
N ARG A 154 -0.19 -19.33 12.34
CA ARG A 154 1.24 -19.45 12.67
C ARG A 154 1.46 -19.92 14.11
N GLN A 155 0.66 -19.43 15.05
CA GLN A 155 0.73 -19.88 16.43
C GLN A 155 0.42 -21.38 16.53
N MET A 156 -0.66 -21.84 15.89
CA MET A 156 -0.98 -23.27 15.83
C MET A 156 0.18 -24.08 15.24
N TYR A 157 0.75 -23.60 14.14
CA TYR A 157 1.87 -24.23 13.47
C TYR A 157 3.09 -24.40 14.36
N HIS A 158 3.56 -23.30 14.98
CA HIS A 158 4.73 -23.35 15.87
C HIS A 158 4.48 -24.14 17.15
N ASN A 159 3.20 -24.28 17.57
CA ASN A 159 2.81 -25.12 18.70
C ASN A 159 2.60 -26.59 18.35
N SER A 160 2.63 -26.99 17.08
CA SER A 160 2.31 -28.37 16.63
C SER A 160 3.12 -29.44 17.36
N ASN A 161 4.45 -29.33 17.40
CA ASN A 161 5.33 -30.27 18.11
C ASN A 161 4.95 -30.44 19.59
N ARG A 162 4.61 -29.32 20.25
CA ARG A 162 4.19 -29.33 21.65
C ARG A 162 2.86 -30.05 21.80
N MET A 163 1.90 -29.82 20.91
CA MET A 163 0.60 -30.50 20.95
C MET A 163 0.77 -32.02 20.78
N PHE A 164 1.57 -32.47 19.82
CA PHE A 164 1.85 -33.90 19.64
C PHE A 164 2.54 -34.53 20.86
N HIS A 165 3.49 -33.82 21.48
CA HIS A 165 4.15 -34.30 22.70
C HIS A 165 3.18 -34.34 23.91
N GLN A 166 2.38 -33.29 24.10
CA GLN A 166 1.39 -33.19 25.18
C GLN A 166 0.37 -34.33 25.12
N TYR A 167 -0.07 -34.66 23.91
CA TYR A 167 -1.01 -35.74 23.65
C TYR A 167 -0.34 -37.10 23.39
N GLN A 168 0.97 -37.22 23.69
CA GLN A 168 1.71 -38.48 23.71
C GLN A 168 1.67 -39.25 22.38
N PHE A 169 1.73 -38.53 21.25
CA PHE A 169 1.83 -39.18 19.95
C PHE A 169 3.12 -40.01 19.86
N PRO A 170 3.06 -41.25 19.35
CA PRO A 170 4.24 -42.08 19.19
C PRO A 170 5.17 -41.54 18.10
N SER A 171 6.42 -41.99 18.08
CA SER A 171 7.37 -41.59 17.03
C SER A 171 6.80 -41.87 15.64
N THR A 172 7.07 -40.99 14.67
CA THR A 172 6.69 -41.22 13.26
C THR A 172 7.40 -42.40 12.63
N THR A 173 8.46 -42.92 13.26
CA THR A 173 9.14 -44.16 12.87
C THR A 173 8.54 -45.41 13.53
N SER A 174 7.55 -45.25 14.42
CA SER A 174 6.89 -46.39 15.05
C SER A 174 5.86 -46.99 14.10
N SER A 175 5.76 -48.32 14.10
CA SER A 175 4.78 -49.07 13.28
C SER A 175 3.37 -49.07 13.90
N HIS A 176 3.14 -48.28 14.95
CA HIS A 176 1.88 -48.30 15.69
C HIS A 176 0.95 -47.22 15.20
N ASP A 177 -0.17 -47.64 14.62
CA ASP A 177 -1.31 -46.76 14.40
C ASP A 177 -1.89 -46.32 15.75
N LEU A 178 -2.20 -45.04 15.86
CA LEU A 178 -2.93 -44.46 16.99
C LEU A 178 -4.31 -44.05 16.50
N TYR A 179 -5.35 -44.55 17.17
CA TYR A 179 -6.71 -44.05 17.02
C TYR A 179 -7.37 -44.06 18.39
N ASP A 180 -7.68 -42.89 18.91
CA ASP A 180 -8.45 -42.78 20.14
C ASP A 180 -9.30 -41.50 20.19
N VAL A 181 -10.25 -41.55 21.12
CA VAL A 181 -11.11 -40.45 21.49
C VAL A 181 -11.12 -40.39 23.01
N GLU A 182 -10.61 -39.30 23.56
CA GLU A 182 -10.63 -39.03 24.99
C GLU A 182 -11.64 -37.90 25.26
N VAL A 183 -12.43 -38.07 26.32
CA VAL A 183 -13.35 -37.02 26.79
C VAL A 183 -12.84 -36.53 28.13
N VAL A 184 -12.38 -35.28 28.16
CA VAL A 184 -11.80 -34.65 29.34
C VAL A 184 -12.78 -33.60 29.85
N THR A 185 -12.99 -33.54 31.16
CA THR A 185 -13.78 -32.47 31.77
C THR A 185 -12.86 -31.34 32.19
N CYS A 186 -13.10 -30.13 31.70
CA CYS A 186 -12.39 -28.93 32.10
C CYS A 186 -12.67 -28.64 33.59
N PRO A 187 -11.66 -28.68 34.48
CA PRO A 187 -11.87 -28.49 35.92
C PRO A 187 -12.51 -27.13 36.27
N ASP A 188 -12.16 -26.09 35.51
CA ASP A 188 -12.55 -24.71 35.81
C ASP A 188 -13.95 -24.36 35.29
N THR A 189 -14.40 -24.99 34.21
CA THR A 189 -15.66 -24.64 33.52
C THR A 189 -16.71 -25.75 33.55
N GLY A 190 -16.32 -26.97 33.90
CA GLY A 190 -17.16 -28.17 33.76
C GLY A 190 -17.49 -28.54 32.32
N ALA A 191 -16.89 -27.87 31.33
CA ALA A 191 -17.09 -28.16 29.91
C ALA A 191 -16.45 -29.50 29.54
N LEU A 192 -17.07 -30.21 28.58
CA LEU A 192 -16.51 -31.42 28.00
C LEU A 192 -15.62 -31.06 26.81
N GLU A 193 -14.36 -31.49 26.87
CA GLU A 193 -13.38 -31.42 25.79
C GLU A 193 -13.27 -32.80 25.15
N TYR A 194 -13.41 -32.84 23.83
CA TYR A 194 -13.28 -34.06 23.03
C TYR A 194 -11.94 -34.02 22.30
N VAL A 195 -11.01 -34.90 22.67
CA VAL A 195 -9.69 -35.01 22.07
C VAL A 195 -9.67 -36.23 21.16
N HIS A 196 -9.50 -36.01 19.86
CA HIS A 196 -9.41 -37.07 18.86
C HIS A 196 -7.96 -37.17 18.37
N ARG A 197 -7.29 -38.30 18.60
CA ARG A 197 -5.92 -38.52 18.10
C ARG A 197 -5.90 -39.58 17.03
N ARG A 198 -5.23 -39.27 15.92
CA ARG A 198 -5.05 -40.19 14.79
C ARG A 198 -3.63 -40.11 14.24
N GLN A 199 -2.96 -41.24 14.18
CA GLN A 199 -1.67 -41.42 13.51
C GLN A 199 -1.71 -42.74 12.76
N PHE A 200 -1.45 -42.72 11.46
CA PHE A 200 -1.42 -43.91 10.62
C PHE A 200 -0.68 -43.62 9.32
N ASP A 201 -0.20 -44.66 8.66
CA ASP A 201 0.44 -44.57 7.36
C ASP A 201 -0.60 -44.60 6.22
N ILE A 202 -0.47 -43.68 5.27
CA ILE A 202 -1.33 -43.64 4.08
C ILE A 202 -0.50 -43.40 2.82
N ALA A 203 -0.70 -44.25 1.81
CA ALA A 203 0.01 -44.20 0.54
C ALA A 203 -0.60 -43.17 -0.43
N LEU A 204 -0.75 -41.91 0.02
CA LEU A 204 -1.26 -40.80 -0.79
C LEU A 204 -0.28 -39.63 -0.80
N PRO A 205 -0.19 -38.87 -1.91
CA PRO A 205 0.62 -37.66 -1.95
C PRO A 205 0.17 -36.64 -0.89
N ALA A 206 1.13 -35.98 -0.23
CA ALA A 206 0.82 -34.96 0.77
C ALA A 206 -0.06 -33.84 0.20
N SER A 207 0.18 -33.41 -1.04
CA SER A 207 -0.64 -32.40 -1.73
C SER A 207 -2.12 -32.80 -1.84
N PHE A 208 -2.39 -34.07 -2.13
CA PHE A 208 -3.75 -34.60 -2.20
C PHE A 208 -4.41 -34.58 -0.81
N LEU A 209 -3.70 -35.00 0.23
CA LEU A 209 -4.21 -34.95 1.60
C LEU A 209 -4.52 -33.52 2.02
N LEU A 210 -3.60 -32.57 1.83
CA LEU A 210 -3.81 -31.16 2.18
C LEU A 210 -5.04 -30.56 1.50
N GLN A 211 -5.25 -30.88 0.22
CA GLN A 211 -6.43 -30.45 -0.52
C GLN A 211 -7.69 -31.11 0.04
N MET A 212 -7.67 -32.42 0.27
CA MET A 212 -8.79 -33.14 0.87
C MET A 212 -9.17 -32.51 2.22
N TYR A 213 -8.23 -32.35 3.15
CA TYR A 213 -8.45 -31.74 4.46
C TYR A 213 -9.06 -30.34 4.35
N ARG A 214 -8.63 -29.53 3.37
CA ARG A 214 -9.22 -28.21 3.09
C ARG A 214 -10.68 -28.32 2.66
N ASP A 215 -11.01 -29.27 1.80
CA ASP A 215 -12.36 -29.42 1.24
C ASP A 215 -13.34 -30.03 2.24
N ILE A 216 -12.87 -30.94 3.11
CA ILE A 216 -13.70 -31.64 4.09
C ILE A 216 -13.60 -31.08 5.51
N ILE A 217 -12.95 -29.92 5.72
CA ILE A 217 -12.59 -29.44 7.06
C ILE A 217 -13.78 -29.37 8.01
N GLY A 218 -14.95 -28.93 7.53
CA GLY A 218 -16.11 -28.88 8.40
C GLY A 218 -16.75 -30.24 8.68
N HIS A 219 -16.61 -31.24 7.81
CA HIS A 219 -16.99 -32.61 8.17
C HIS A 219 -16.09 -33.15 9.27
N LEU A 220 -14.79 -32.84 9.22
CA LEU A 220 -13.83 -33.25 10.24
C LEU A 220 -14.14 -32.62 11.61
N LEU A 221 -14.67 -31.39 11.64
CA LEU A 221 -14.89 -30.63 12.86
C LEU A 221 -16.34 -30.71 13.41
N VAL A 222 -17.35 -30.99 12.58
CA VAL A 222 -18.77 -30.91 12.96
C VAL A 222 -19.44 -32.28 13.07
N GLN A 223 -18.90 -33.31 12.41
CA GLN A 223 -19.51 -34.66 12.33
C GLN A 223 -20.95 -34.70 11.79
N GLU A 224 -21.45 -33.62 11.21
CA GLU A 224 -22.74 -33.53 10.51
C GLU A 224 -22.57 -32.90 9.11
N ASN A 225 -23.64 -32.85 8.33
CA ASN A 225 -23.69 -32.42 6.93
C ASN A 225 -23.11 -31.00 6.73
N TYR A 226 -21.80 -30.94 6.52
CA TYR A 226 -21.08 -29.72 6.21
C TYR A 226 -21.11 -29.45 4.71
N THR A 227 -21.52 -28.26 4.32
CA THR A 227 -21.32 -27.75 2.96
C THR A 227 -20.71 -26.34 3.09
N PRO A 228 -19.44 -26.13 2.68
CA PRO A 228 -18.81 -24.82 2.80
C PRO A 228 -19.56 -23.81 1.94
N VAL A 229 -20.15 -22.79 2.57
CA VAL A 229 -20.95 -21.75 1.88
C VAL A 229 -20.09 -20.61 1.37
N LEU A 230 -18.98 -20.29 2.06
CA LEU A 230 -18.08 -19.20 1.69
C LEU A 230 -16.64 -19.54 2.06
N SER A 231 -15.74 -19.46 1.06
CA SER A 231 -14.30 -19.68 1.22
C SER A 231 -13.52 -18.46 0.75
N GLU A 232 -13.00 -17.67 1.68
CA GLU A 232 -12.12 -16.53 1.39
C GLU A 232 -10.66 -16.99 1.50
N SER A 233 -9.90 -16.92 0.41
CA SER A 233 -8.52 -17.38 0.34
C SER A 233 -7.58 -16.24 -0.03
N ASN A 234 -6.57 -15.97 0.81
CA ASN A 234 -5.51 -14.98 0.56
C ASN A 234 -4.17 -15.64 0.18
N GLY A 235 -4.21 -16.88 -0.30
CA GLY A 235 -3.06 -17.69 -0.69
C GLY A 235 -2.40 -18.45 0.46
N ARG A 236 -2.26 -17.83 1.64
CA ARG A 236 -1.66 -18.48 2.83
C ARG A 236 -2.68 -19.06 3.80
N THR A 237 -3.81 -18.38 3.95
CA THR A 237 -4.89 -18.78 4.85
C THR A 237 -6.19 -18.85 4.07
N THR A 238 -7.07 -19.77 4.47
CA THR A 238 -8.42 -19.89 3.93
C THR A 238 -9.42 -19.85 5.06
N MET A 239 -10.34 -18.90 5.02
CA MET A 239 -11.47 -18.82 5.92
C MET A 239 -12.65 -19.56 5.31
N HIS A 240 -13.17 -20.55 6.03
CA HIS A 240 -14.38 -21.28 5.68
C HIS A 240 -15.52 -20.84 6.59
N SER A 241 -16.68 -20.51 6.03
CA SER A 241 -17.86 -20.11 6.78
C SER A 241 -19.07 -20.96 6.40
N THR A 242 -19.78 -21.49 7.39
CA THR A 242 -20.95 -22.35 7.14
C THR A 242 -21.99 -22.19 8.25
N PRO A 243 -23.28 -21.99 7.92
CA PRO A 243 -24.36 -22.06 8.89
C PRO A 243 -24.56 -23.52 9.32
N LEU A 244 -24.54 -23.76 10.63
CA LEU A 244 -24.87 -25.02 11.26
C LEU A 244 -26.27 -24.91 11.88
N HIS A 245 -27.17 -25.81 11.48
CA HIS A 245 -28.51 -25.86 12.03
C HIS A 245 -28.46 -26.64 13.35
N VAL A 246 -28.56 -25.92 14.47
CA VAL A 246 -28.72 -26.49 15.80
C VAL A 246 -30.22 -26.46 16.14
N PRO A 247 -30.79 -27.43 16.90
CA PRO A 247 -32.24 -27.50 17.12
C PRO A 247 -32.91 -26.18 17.56
N ASP A 248 -32.19 -25.34 18.32
CA ASP A 248 -32.74 -24.10 18.89
C ASP A 248 -32.27 -22.80 18.18
N HIS A 249 -31.23 -22.87 17.35
CA HIS A 249 -30.67 -21.69 16.66
C HIS A 249 -29.75 -22.07 15.50
N ILE A 250 -29.43 -21.10 14.63
CA ILE A 250 -28.39 -21.28 13.61
C ILE A 250 -27.05 -20.82 14.20
N GLU A 251 -26.15 -21.76 14.48
CA GLU A 251 -24.74 -21.46 14.76
C GLU A 251 -24.05 -21.14 13.43
N ARG A 252 -23.05 -20.26 13.42
CA ARG A 252 -22.20 -20.08 12.23
C ARG A 252 -20.78 -20.50 12.57
N LEU A 253 -20.30 -21.53 11.88
CA LEU A 253 -18.95 -22.03 12.02
C LEU A 253 -18.02 -21.24 11.11
N HIS A 254 -17.13 -20.45 11.71
CA HIS A 254 -16.04 -19.77 11.02
C HIS A 254 -14.73 -20.48 11.34
N VAL A 255 -14.06 -21.05 10.34
CA VAL A 255 -12.81 -21.79 10.54
C VAL A 255 -11.73 -21.22 9.64
N VAL A 256 -10.65 -20.73 10.25
CA VAL A 256 -9.44 -20.36 9.54
C VAL A 256 -8.54 -21.59 9.39
N THR A 257 -8.08 -21.83 8.17
CA THR A 257 -7.17 -22.93 7.84
C THR A 257 -5.90 -22.40 7.20
N ALA A 258 -4.79 -23.10 7.40
CA ALA A 258 -3.53 -22.82 6.70
C ALA A 258 -2.72 -24.09 6.50
N THR A 259 -1.83 -24.04 5.51
CA THR A 259 -0.86 -25.11 5.24
C THR A 259 0.54 -24.55 5.31
N PHE A 260 1.44 -25.30 5.93
CA PHE A 260 2.84 -24.94 6.12
C PHE A 260 3.74 -26.08 5.67
N GLN A 261 4.88 -25.72 5.09
CA GLN A 261 5.88 -26.65 4.59
C GLN A 261 7.26 -26.15 5.03
N ASP A 262 7.84 -26.78 6.06
CA ASP A 262 9.23 -26.51 6.49
C ASP A 262 10.26 -27.27 5.65
N HIS A 263 9.91 -28.50 5.27
CA HIS A 263 10.79 -29.45 4.60
C HIS A 263 10.02 -30.20 3.52
N PRO A 264 10.65 -30.68 2.43
CA PRO A 264 9.95 -31.44 1.38
C PRO A 264 9.12 -32.62 1.89
N SER A 265 9.51 -33.22 3.02
CA SER A 265 8.84 -34.37 3.63
C SER A 265 7.85 -34.00 4.75
N ARG A 266 7.76 -32.74 5.18
CA ARG A 266 6.91 -32.32 6.30
C ARG A 266 5.94 -31.23 5.86
N HIS A 267 4.66 -31.58 5.91
CA HIS A 267 3.56 -30.66 5.70
C HIS A 267 2.71 -30.62 6.96
N VAL A 268 2.20 -29.45 7.31
CA VAL A 268 1.33 -29.28 8.47
C VAL A 268 0.08 -28.52 8.01
N PHE A 269 -1.08 -29.07 8.32
CA PHE A 269 -2.38 -28.43 8.10
C PHE A 269 -2.95 -28.05 9.46
N VAL A 270 -3.34 -26.81 9.64
CA VAL A 270 -3.94 -26.34 10.90
C VAL A 270 -5.30 -25.72 10.62
N ALA A 271 -6.21 -25.87 11.58
CA ALA A 271 -7.53 -25.25 11.53
C ALA A 271 -7.97 -24.76 12.91
N GLN A 272 -8.46 -23.52 13.00
CA GLN A 272 -9.00 -22.94 14.23
C GLN A 272 -10.35 -22.32 13.98
N GLN A 273 -11.30 -22.58 14.86
CA GLN A 273 -12.57 -21.87 14.88
C GLN A 273 -12.38 -20.43 15.41
N VAL A 274 -12.95 -19.46 14.69
CA VAL A 274 -13.01 -18.05 15.08
C VAL A 274 -14.35 -17.78 15.76
N HIS A 275 -14.31 -17.22 16.97
CA HIS A 275 -15.48 -16.98 17.82
C HIS A 275 -16.03 -15.56 17.69
N ARG A 276 -15.17 -14.57 17.41
CA ARG A 276 -15.63 -13.20 17.15
C ARG A 276 -15.08 -12.70 15.84
N ASP A 277 -16.01 -12.37 14.97
CA ASP A 277 -15.74 -11.75 13.69
C ASP A 277 -16.69 -10.57 13.50
N PRO A 278 -16.23 -9.31 13.55
CA PRO A 278 -17.08 -8.14 13.38
C PRO A 278 -17.86 -8.12 12.07
N GLN A 279 -17.40 -8.83 11.02
CA GLN A 279 -18.10 -8.93 9.74
C GLN A 279 -19.36 -9.82 9.82
N TYR A 280 -19.47 -10.64 10.85
CA TYR A 280 -20.61 -11.52 11.07
C TYR A 280 -21.15 -11.30 12.48
N THR A 281 -22.35 -10.72 12.57
CA THR A 281 -23.11 -10.64 13.82
C THR A 281 -23.49 -12.05 14.27
N SER A 282 -22.64 -12.68 15.08
CA SER A 282 -23.03 -13.86 15.84
C SER A 282 -23.88 -13.40 17.01
N HIS A 283 -25.13 -13.84 17.07
CA HIS A 283 -25.90 -13.78 18.31
C HIS A 283 -25.11 -14.49 19.42
N LEU A 284 -25.17 -13.96 20.65
CA LEU A 284 -24.42 -14.36 21.86
C LEU A 284 -24.80 -15.78 22.34
N HIS A 285 -24.77 -16.77 21.47
CA HIS A 285 -25.02 -18.17 21.79
C HIS A 285 -23.70 -18.88 22.08
N ASN A 286 -23.77 -19.90 22.94
CA ASN A 286 -22.61 -20.72 23.25
C ASN A 286 -22.18 -21.50 21.99
N GLN A 287 -21.01 -21.15 21.45
CA GLN A 287 -20.38 -21.87 20.35
C GLN A 287 -19.38 -22.89 20.90
N ARG A 288 -19.20 -24.01 20.21
CA ARG A 288 -18.09 -24.93 20.56
C ARG A 288 -16.77 -24.31 20.12
N ASN A 289 -15.68 -24.66 20.78
CA ASN A 289 -14.32 -24.34 20.32
C ASN A 289 -13.75 -25.55 19.60
N ARG A 290 -13.35 -25.39 18.33
CA ARG A 290 -12.89 -26.49 17.48
C ARG A 290 -11.52 -26.15 16.90
N SER A 291 -10.58 -27.09 17.03
CA SER A 291 -9.21 -26.94 16.52
C SER A 291 -8.69 -28.27 15.97
N LEU A 292 -7.79 -28.19 14.98
CA LEU A 292 -7.14 -29.34 14.35
C LEU A 292 -5.69 -29.00 14.00
N TRP A 293 -4.79 -29.95 14.28
CA TRP A 293 -3.36 -29.93 13.95
C TRP A 293 -2.98 -31.12 13.07
#